data_AF-A0A2N6PPS2-F1
#
_entry.id   AF-A0A2N6PPS2-F1
#
_cell.length_a   1.000
_cell.length_b   1.000
_cell.length_c   1.000
_cell.angle_alpha   90.00
_cell.angle_beta   90.00
_cell.angle_gamma   90.00
#
_symmetry.space_group_name_H-M   'P 1'
#
loop_
_entity.id
_entity.type
_entity.pdbx_description
1 polymer ?
#
loop_
_entity_poly.entity_id
_entity_poly.type
_entity_poly.pdbx_seq_one_letter_code
_entity_poly.pdbx_strand_id
1 'polypeptide(L)'
;MKDVSLFLLKKVFKSRLNWIILALFVSGLGVTFYLNSRTANSYSLESELETSLVKNERIINEYEEKLSQISDTNSEEYQIAKNNLDGQKNLSTQQTEILTLLKEGRWKEAYYLQWQDEEKEYEMISNNPTISSDFKMAVDRQRKIYQALYPLNIKAHTLEFPTHGIDQIIWILEAIIPSLFVIAIIFMLTQLFAERYQNHLDTAQLYPFSKVAFAVSSLGVGVGYVTVLFIGISGFSFLVGSLISGFGQLDYPYPIYSLVNQEVTIGKIQDVLFPSLLLTFLAFIVIVEVVYLIAYFFKQKMPVLFLSLIGIVGLLFGIQTIQPLQKIAHLIPFTYLRSVEILSGRLPKQIDNVNLNWSMGMVLLPCLIILLLVGILFIERWGSSRKKEVFNRF
;
A
#
# COMPACT_ATOMS: atom_id res chain seq x y z
N MET A 1 -12.66 -11.11 -33.79
CA MET A 1 -12.28 -10.67 -32.41
C MET A 1 -11.99 -11.86 -31.50
N LYS A 2 -12.90 -12.83 -31.35
CA LYS A 2 -12.70 -14.01 -30.47
C LYS A 2 -11.41 -14.80 -30.79
N ASP A 3 -11.12 -15.03 -32.07
CA ASP A 3 -9.96 -15.87 -32.46
C ASP A 3 -8.60 -15.20 -32.18
N VAL A 4 -8.50 -13.87 -32.35
CA VAL A 4 -7.28 -13.10 -32.04
C VAL A 4 -7.02 -13.07 -30.54
N SER A 5 -8.06 -12.78 -29.74
CA SER A 5 -7.93 -12.75 -28.28
C SER A 5 -7.57 -14.14 -27.74
N LEU A 6 -8.16 -15.21 -28.28
CA LEU A 6 -7.85 -16.58 -27.87
C LEU A 6 -6.43 -17.02 -28.27
N PHE A 7 -5.94 -16.58 -29.43
CA PHE A 7 -4.55 -16.78 -29.82
C PHE A 7 -3.56 -16.10 -28.85
N LEU A 8 -3.79 -14.83 -28.54
CA LEU A 8 -2.95 -14.07 -27.62
C LEU A 8 -3.00 -14.63 -26.19
N LEU A 9 -4.18 -15.03 -25.71
CA LEU A 9 -4.34 -15.69 -24.40
C LEU A 9 -3.55 -17.00 -24.33
N LYS A 10 -3.67 -17.88 -25.33
CA LYS A 10 -2.92 -19.14 -25.38
C LYS A 10 -1.41 -18.90 -25.32
N LYS A 11 -0.94 -17.84 -25.96
CA LYS A 11 0.47 -17.45 -25.96
C LYS A 11 0.96 -17.06 -24.57
N VAL A 12 0.19 -16.26 -23.86
CA VAL A 12 0.47 -15.84 -22.48
C VAL A 12 0.56 -17.05 -21.54
N PHE A 13 -0.39 -17.99 -21.61
CA PHE A 13 -0.40 -19.18 -20.74
C PHE A 13 0.70 -20.21 -21.06
N LYS A 14 1.16 -20.27 -22.32
CA LYS A 14 2.25 -21.18 -22.72
C LYS A 14 3.65 -20.65 -22.39
N SER A 15 3.78 -19.36 -22.04
CA SER A 15 5.07 -18.76 -21.69
C SER A 15 5.57 -19.31 -20.36
N ARG A 16 6.67 -20.09 -20.39
CA ARG A 16 7.34 -20.58 -19.17
C ARG A 16 7.76 -19.44 -18.24
N LEU A 17 8.12 -18.29 -18.81
CA LEU A 17 8.57 -17.13 -18.05
C LEU A 17 7.43 -16.52 -17.22
N ASN A 18 6.21 -16.51 -17.74
CA ASN A 18 5.04 -16.03 -16.99
C ASN A 18 4.76 -16.91 -15.75
N TRP A 19 4.96 -18.22 -15.86
CA TRP A 19 4.86 -19.14 -14.71
C TRP A 19 5.98 -18.93 -13.69
N ILE A 20 7.20 -18.63 -14.14
CA ILE A 20 8.30 -18.27 -13.24
C ILE A 20 7.96 -17.00 -12.45
N ILE A 21 7.44 -15.97 -13.13
CA ILE A 21 7.01 -14.73 -12.48
C ILE A 21 5.93 -15.00 -11.43
N LEU A 22 4.91 -15.81 -11.76
CA LEU A 22 3.86 -16.17 -10.82
C LEU A 22 4.40 -16.92 -9.60
N ALA A 23 5.30 -17.89 -9.82
CA ALA A 23 5.95 -18.63 -8.74
C ALA A 23 6.79 -17.73 -7.83
N LEU A 24 7.49 -16.73 -8.40
CA LEU A 24 8.22 -15.74 -7.64
C LEU A 24 7.30 -14.87 -6.77
N PHE A 25 6.13 -14.46 -7.28
CA PHE A 25 5.13 -13.74 -6.47
C PHE A 25 4.62 -14.59 -5.33
N VAL A 26 4.18 -15.82 -5.59
CA VAL A 26 3.66 -16.72 -4.55
C VAL A 26 4.73 -17.00 -3.49
N SER A 27 5.98 -17.23 -3.90
CA SER A 27 7.11 -17.44 -2.99
C SER A 27 7.39 -16.19 -2.15
N GLY A 28 7.49 -15.01 -2.78
CA GLY A 28 7.74 -13.75 -2.09
C GLY A 28 6.65 -13.38 -1.08
N LEU A 29 5.38 -13.57 -1.46
CA LEU A 29 4.23 -13.40 -0.56
C LEU A 29 4.25 -14.40 0.60
N GLY A 30 4.58 -15.67 0.33
CA GLY A 30 4.70 -16.68 1.37
C GLY A 30 5.81 -16.38 2.38
N VAL A 31 6.99 -15.94 1.91
CA VAL A 31 8.12 -15.56 2.78
C VAL A 31 7.78 -14.33 3.61
N THR A 32 7.26 -13.28 2.99
CA THR A 32 6.88 -12.04 3.70
C THR A 32 5.78 -12.28 4.71
N PHE A 33 4.77 -13.09 4.36
CA PHE A 33 3.75 -13.52 5.31
C PHE A 33 4.34 -14.29 6.50
N TYR A 34 5.23 -15.25 6.24
CA TYR A 34 5.87 -16.03 7.31
C TYR A 34 6.65 -15.12 8.28
N LEU A 35 7.40 -14.16 7.74
CA LEU A 35 8.12 -13.18 8.55
C LEU A 35 7.15 -12.29 9.35
N ASN A 36 6.10 -11.76 8.72
CA ASN A 36 5.09 -10.96 9.40
C ASN A 36 4.41 -11.76 10.53
N SER A 37 4.04 -13.01 10.30
CA SER A 37 3.42 -13.86 11.32
C SER A 37 4.33 -14.14 12.51
N ARG A 38 5.66 -14.21 12.29
CA ARG A 38 6.64 -14.32 13.37
C ARG A 38 6.79 -13.02 14.15
N THR A 39 6.73 -11.89 13.47
CA THR A 39 6.99 -10.57 14.05
C THR A 39 5.75 -9.93 14.66
N ALA A 40 4.55 -10.17 14.15
CA ALA A 40 3.32 -9.51 14.60
C ALA A 40 3.06 -9.68 16.10
N ASN A 41 3.36 -10.85 16.65
CA ASN A 41 3.20 -11.12 18.08
C ASN A 41 4.14 -10.30 18.96
N SER A 42 5.36 -9.98 18.51
CA SER A 42 6.30 -9.16 19.29
C SER A 42 5.95 -7.67 19.28
N TYR A 43 4.99 -7.27 18.44
CA TYR A 43 4.48 -5.90 18.30
C TYR A 43 2.99 -5.82 18.67
N SER A 44 2.48 -6.80 19.44
CA SER A 44 1.15 -6.72 20.02
C SER A 44 1.17 -5.92 21.32
N LEU A 45 0.02 -5.35 21.69
CA LEU A 45 -0.13 -4.62 22.95
C LEU A 45 0.22 -5.50 24.15
N GLU A 46 -0.13 -6.79 24.13
CA GLU A 46 0.25 -7.73 25.18
C GLU A 46 1.78 -7.82 25.33
N SER A 47 2.52 -7.96 24.22
CA SER A 47 3.98 -8.05 24.25
C SER A 47 4.63 -6.73 24.69
N GLU A 48 4.05 -5.60 24.31
CA GLU A 48 4.50 -4.28 24.74
C GLU A 48 4.31 -4.09 26.25
N LEU A 49 3.13 -4.44 26.78
CA LEU A 49 2.83 -4.40 28.21
C LEU A 49 3.72 -5.35 29.00
N GLU A 50 3.91 -6.60 28.54
CA GLU A 50 4.81 -7.55 29.20
C GLU A 50 6.26 -7.03 29.27
N THR A 51 6.74 -6.44 28.17
CA THR A 51 8.09 -5.84 28.13
C THR A 51 8.18 -4.62 29.06
N SER A 52 7.17 -3.76 29.07
CA SER A 52 7.10 -2.58 29.92
C SER A 52 7.01 -2.94 31.40
N LEU A 53 6.24 -3.97 31.77
CA LEU A 53 6.15 -4.47 33.14
C LEU A 53 7.50 -4.97 33.67
N VAL A 54 8.27 -5.71 32.87
CA VAL A 54 9.61 -6.17 33.26
C VAL A 54 10.57 -4.98 33.46
N LYS A 55 10.46 -3.94 32.65
CA LYS A 55 11.26 -2.71 32.83
C LYS A 55 10.83 -1.96 34.09
N ASN A 56 9.54 -1.81 34.30
CA ASN A 56 8.98 -1.14 35.48
C ASN A 56 9.36 -1.86 36.78
N GLU A 57 9.36 -3.19 36.79
CA GLU A 57 9.83 -3.97 37.94
C GLU A 57 11.28 -3.66 38.30
N ARG A 58 12.17 -3.53 37.31
CA ARG A 58 13.57 -3.13 37.55
C ARG A 58 13.67 -1.73 38.12
N ILE A 59 12.94 -0.77 37.55
CA ILE A 59 12.91 0.62 38.03
C ILE A 59 12.37 0.70 39.46
N ILE A 60 11.32 -0.06 39.77
CA ILE A 60 10.76 -0.16 41.13
C ILE A 60 11.83 -0.67 42.10
N ASN A 61 12.53 -1.74 41.76
CA ASN A 61 13.60 -2.29 42.59
C ASN A 61 14.76 -1.29 42.79
N GLU A 62 15.15 -0.54 41.76
CA GLU A 62 16.17 0.51 41.86
C GLU A 62 15.74 1.64 42.82
N TYR A 63 14.48 2.08 42.75
CA TYR A 63 13.96 3.09 43.68
C TYR A 63 13.82 2.55 45.11
N GLU A 64 13.41 1.30 45.29
CA GLU A 64 13.35 0.66 46.61
C GLU A 64 14.74 0.55 47.24
N GLU A 65 15.75 0.13 46.46
CA GLU A 65 17.14 0.10 46.90
C GLU A 65 17.64 1.52 47.24
N LYS A 66 17.40 2.50 46.35
CA LYS A 66 17.79 3.89 46.60
C LYS A 66 17.18 4.45 47.88
N LEU A 67 15.89 4.20 48.12
CA LEU A 67 15.21 4.63 49.34
C LEU A 67 15.75 3.95 50.59
N SER A 68 16.24 2.71 50.49
CA SER A 68 16.87 2.00 51.61
C SER A 68 18.22 2.59 52.03
N GLN A 69 18.89 3.29 51.11
CA GLN A 69 20.21 3.91 51.34
C GLN A 69 20.11 5.35 51.87
N ILE A 70 18.94 5.99 51.77
CA ILE A 70 18.71 7.35 52.26
C ILE A 70 18.24 7.28 53.72
N SER A 71 19.08 7.74 54.65
CA SER A 71 18.80 7.72 56.08
C SER A 71 17.79 8.77 56.54
N ASP A 72 17.78 9.96 55.90
CA ASP A 72 16.86 11.03 56.21
C ASP A 72 15.59 10.96 55.34
N THR A 73 14.53 10.43 55.93
CA THR A 73 13.22 10.26 55.30
C THR A 73 12.47 11.58 55.07
N ASN A 74 12.91 12.69 55.66
CA ASN A 74 12.34 14.01 55.43
C ASN A 74 13.10 14.81 54.36
N SER A 75 14.21 14.26 53.84
CA SER A 75 14.97 14.91 52.78
C SER A 75 14.15 15.03 51.49
N GLU A 76 14.40 16.10 50.74
CA GLU A 76 13.77 16.32 49.43
C GLU A 76 14.06 15.16 48.47
N GLU A 77 15.28 14.61 48.51
CA GLU A 77 15.67 13.46 47.71
C GLU A 77 14.85 12.20 48.04
N TYR A 78 14.61 11.92 49.33
CA TYR A 78 13.76 10.80 49.75
C TYR A 78 12.33 10.98 49.24
N GLN A 79 11.76 12.17 49.40
CA GLN A 79 10.37 12.44 48.98
C GLN A 79 10.20 12.35 47.46
N ILE A 80 11.17 12.84 46.67
CA ILE A 80 11.17 12.70 45.20
C ILE A 80 11.25 11.22 44.81
N ALA A 81 12.20 10.46 45.39
CA ALA A 81 12.36 9.05 45.08
C ALA A 81 11.11 8.23 45.47
N LYS A 82 10.47 8.56 46.60
CA LYS A 82 9.23 7.92 47.04
C LYS A 82 8.06 8.23 46.11
N ASN A 83 7.87 9.50 45.73
CA ASN A 83 6.81 9.88 44.80
C ASN A 83 6.99 9.20 43.42
N ASN A 84 8.23 9.09 42.95
CA ASN A 84 8.53 8.36 41.71
C ASN A 84 8.24 6.86 41.86
N LEU A 85 8.63 6.23 42.98
CA LEU A 85 8.32 4.83 43.27
C LEU A 85 6.81 4.57 43.29
N ASP A 86 6.05 5.40 43.99
CA ASP A 86 4.59 5.27 44.08
C ASP A 86 3.94 5.46 42.70
N GLY A 87 4.43 6.40 41.89
CA GLY A 87 4.03 6.57 40.48
C GLY A 87 4.27 5.31 39.64
N GLN A 88 5.46 4.70 39.77
CA GLN A 88 5.82 3.48 39.03
C GLN A 88 4.99 2.26 39.48
N LYS A 89 4.70 2.12 40.78
CA LYS A 89 3.82 1.06 41.30
C LYS A 89 2.40 1.20 40.78
N ASN A 90 1.88 2.43 40.70
CA ASN A 90 0.55 2.70 40.15
C ASN A 90 0.50 2.36 38.65
N LEU A 91 1.51 2.79 37.87
CA LEU A 91 1.62 2.46 36.45
C LEU A 91 1.68 0.93 36.22
N SER A 92 2.51 0.23 36.99
CA SER A 92 2.64 -1.23 36.91
C SER A 92 1.32 -1.95 37.23
N THR A 93 0.57 -1.46 38.22
CA THR A 93 -0.76 -1.99 38.56
C THR A 93 -1.74 -1.83 37.41
N GLN A 94 -1.80 -0.64 36.80
CA GLN A 94 -2.67 -0.36 35.66
C GLN A 94 -2.32 -1.22 34.44
N GLN A 95 -1.03 -1.31 34.08
CA GLN A 95 -0.57 -2.14 32.97
C GLN A 95 -0.86 -3.63 33.20
N THR A 96 -0.77 -4.10 34.44
CA THR A 96 -1.10 -5.48 34.84
C THR A 96 -2.60 -5.76 34.70
N GLU A 97 -3.46 -4.81 35.07
CA GLU A 97 -4.91 -4.89 34.87
C GLU A 97 -5.25 -4.97 33.38
N ILE A 98 -4.70 -4.07 32.56
CA ILE A 98 -4.90 -4.08 31.10
C ILE A 98 -4.45 -5.43 30.53
N LEU A 99 -3.26 -5.91 30.88
CA LEU A 99 -2.74 -7.19 30.38
C LEU A 99 -3.63 -8.37 30.79
N THR A 100 -4.16 -8.35 32.01
CA THR A 100 -5.11 -9.39 32.49
C THR A 100 -6.39 -9.37 31.67
N LEU A 101 -6.98 -8.19 31.45
CA LEU A 101 -8.19 -8.03 30.63
C LEU A 101 -7.97 -8.50 29.18
N LEU A 102 -6.80 -8.22 28.60
CA LEU A 102 -6.42 -8.73 27.29
C LEU A 102 -6.34 -10.27 27.29
N LYS A 103 -5.70 -10.88 28.29
CA LYS A 103 -5.60 -12.34 28.39
C LYS A 103 -6.95 -13.03 28.60
N GLU A 104 -7.89 -12.36 29.26
CA GLU A 104 -9.29 -12.81 29.45
C GLU A 104 -10.18 -12.59 28.21
N GLY A 105 -9.69 -11.88 27.19
CA GLY A 105 -10.47 -11.54 26.00
C GLY A 105 -11.47 -10.39 26.21
N ARG A 106 -11.33 -9.61 27.28
CA ARG A 106 -12.16 -8.44 27.61
C ARG A 106 -11.62 -7.18 26.92
N TRP A 107 -11.57 -7.23 25.60
CA TRP A 107 -10.90 -6.23 24.74
C TRP A 107 -11.42 -4.80 24.95
N LYS A 108 -12.75 -4.63 24.99
CA LYS A 108 -13.38 -3.32 25.20
C LYS A 108 -12.88 -2.62 26.46
N GLU A 109 -12.76 -3.37 27.55
CA GLU A 109 -12.38 -2.82 28.86
C GLU A 109 -10.90 -2.50 28.89
N ALA A 110 -10.07 -3.40 28.35
CA ALA A 110 -8.63 -3.17 28.20
C ALA A 110 -8.34 -1.90 27.36
N TYR A 111 -9.00 -1.72 26.21
CA TYR A 111 -8.77 -0.55 25.37
C TYR A 111 -9.37 0.73 25.92
N TYR A 112 -10.42 0.64 26.73
CA TYR A 112 -10.93 1.81 27.45
C TYR A 112 -9.88 2.32 28.45
N LEU A 113 -9.27 1.42 29.23
CA LEU A 113 -8.19 1.79 30.15
C LEU A 113 -6.95 2.30 29.40
N GLN A 114 -6.56 1.63 28.32
CA GLN A 114 -5.44 2.08 27.49
C GLN A 114 -5.69 3.48 26.90
N TRP A 115 -6.88 3.74 26.37
CA TRP A 115 -7.23 5.06 25.84
C TRP A 115 -7.15 6.15 26.94
N GLN A 116 -7.60 5.86 28.16
CA GLN A 116 -7.50 6.81 29.26
C GLN A 116 -6.05 7.13 29.65
N ASP A 117 -5.14 6.17 29.54
CA ASP A 117 -3.72 6.39 29.79
C ASP A 117 -3.11 7.30 28.71
N GLU A 118 -3.38 6.99 27.45
CA GLU A 118 -2.94 7.77 26.28
C GLU A 118 -3.53 9.19 26.25
N GLU A 119 -4.75 9.37 26.76
CA GLU A 119 -5.38 10.68 26.90
C GLU A 119 -4.60 11.58 27.87
N LYS A 120 -4.20 11.04 29.03
CA LYS A 120 -3.38 11.79 30.00
C LYS A 120 -2.01 12.15 29.42
N GLU A 121 -1.38 11.21 28.73
CA GLU A 121 -0.10 11.46 28.05
C GLU A 121 -0.25 12.56 27.00
N TYR A 122 -1.29 12.50 26.18
CA TYR A 122 -1.59 13.53 25.19
C TYR A 122 -1.85 14.91 25.81
N GLU A 123 -2.58 15.00 26.92
CA GLU A 123 -2.82 16.27 27.63
C GLU A 123 -1.51 16.92 28.12
N MET A 124 -0.56 16.12 28.59
CA MET A 124 0.77 16.59 29.01
C MET A 124 1.60 17.08 27.81
N ILE A 125 1.56 16.33 26.71
CA ILE A 125 2.41 16.56 25.54
C ILE A 125 1.88 17.68 24.64
N SER A 126 0.56 17.75 24.42
CA SER A 126 -0.10 18.70 23.52
C SER A 126 0.19 20.16 23.91
N ASN A 127 0.17 20.45 25.21
CA ASN A 127 0.42 21.77 25.79
C ASN A 127 1.90 22.16 25.85
N ASN A 128 2.82 21.22 25.61
CA ASN A 128 4.25 21.49 25.72
C ASN A 128 4.80 22.11 24.41
N PRO A 129 5.29 23.36 24.42
CA PRO A 129 5.78 24.03 23.20
C PRO A 129 7.11 23.48 22.69
N THR A 130 7.88 22.75 23.50
CA THR A 130 9.20 22.22 23.09
C THR A 130 9.10 20.92 22.28
N ILE A 131 7.93 20.29 22.29
CA ILE A 131 7.68 19.02 21.62
C ILE A 131 7.31 19.27 20.15
N SER A 132 7.92 18.52 19.24
CA SER A 132 7.66 18.61 17.81
C SER A 132 6.21 18.25 17.47
N SER A 133 5.67 18.88 16.43
CA SER A 133 4.33 18.57 15.92
C SER A 133 4.17 17.11 15.48
N ASP A 134 5.22 16.51 14.92
CA ASP A 134 5.21 15.12 14.50
C ASP A 134 5.07 14.15 15.69
N PHE A 135 5.75 14.43 16.80
CA PHE A 135 5.62 13.61 18.01
C PHE A 135 4.23 13.79 18.65
N LYS A 136 3.73 15.02 18.75
CA LYS A 136 2.35 15.29 19.22
C LYS A 136 1.32 14.50 18.43
N MET A 137 1.49 14.45 17.12
CA MET A 137 0.61 13.74 16.20
C MET A 137 0.73 12.22 16.29
N ALA A 138 1.93 11.69 16.60
CA ALA A 138 2.12 10.27 16.83
C ALA A 138 1.36 9.80 18.10
N VAL A 139 1.46 10.56 19.20
CA VAL A 139 0.73 10.31 20.45
C VAL A 139 -0.78 10.48 20.24
N ASP A 140 -1.20 11.56 19.58
CA ASP A 140 -2.62 11.78 19.24
C ASP A 140 -3.21 10.63 18.42
N ARG A 141 -2.45 10.12 17.45
CA ARG A 141 -2.85 8.96 16.65
C ARG A 141 -3.06 7.72 17.52
N GLN A 142 -2.13 7.45 18.45
CA GLN A 142 -2.21 6.28 19.32
C GLN A 142 -3.45 6.34 20.23
N ARG A 143 -3.66 7.48 20.88
CA ARG A 143 -4.87 7.81 21.65
C ARG A 143 -6.14 7.56 20.84
N LYS A 144 -6.23 8.12 19.63
CA LYS A 144 -7.41 7.98 18.77
C LYS A 144 -7.62 6.55 18.25
N ILE A 145 -6.54 5.77 18.06
CA ILE A 145 -6.66 4.35 17.70
C ILE A 145 -7.38 3.59 18.81
N TYR A 146 -6.98 3.72 20.07
CA TYR A 146 -7.66 3.04 21.18
C TYR A 146 -9.08 3.56 21.42
N GLN A 147 -9.29 4.87 21.21
CA GLN A 147 -10.62 5.46 21.22
C GLN A 147 -11.55 4.82 20.16
N ALA A 148 -11.02 4.47 18.99
CA ALA A 148 -11.77 3.79 17.93
C ALA A 148 -11.88 2.27 18.14
N LEU A 149 -10.91 1.63 18.82
CA LEU A 149 -10.90 0.19 19.07
C LEU A 149 -11.85 -0.25 20.20
N TYR A 150 -11.95 0.52 21.30
CA TYR A 150 -12.77 0.11 22.45
C TYR A 150 -14.24 -0.21 22.11
N PRO A 151 -14.96 0.54 21.24
CA PRO A 151 -16.35 0.21 20.94
C PRO A 151 -16.49 -1.04 20.06
N LEU A 152 -15.44 -1.41 19.31
CA LEU A 152 -15.46 -2.56 18.41
C LEU A 152 -15.35 -3.88 19.18
N ASN A 153 -14.69 -3.89 20.35
CA ASN A 153 -14.50 -5.07 21.20
C ASN A 153 -13.84 -6.25 20.45
N ILE A 154 -12.75 -5.97 19.74
CA ILE A 154 -12.07 -6.93 18.85
C ILE A 154 -10.61 -7.02 19.22
N LYS A 155 -9.95 -8.13 18.93
CA LYS A 155 -8.51 -8.20 19.20
C LYS A 155 -7.74 -7.27 18.25
N ALA A 156 -7.10 -6.26 18.83
CA ALA A 156 -6.17 -5.38 18.15
C ALA A 156 -4.98 -6.18 17.59
N HIS A 157 -4.52 -5.77 16.42
CA HIS A 157 -3.37 -6.31 15.74
C HIS A 157 -2.62 -5.20 15.01
N THR A 158 -1.32 -5.41 14.80
CA THR A 158 -0.48 -4.45 14.11
C THR A 158 -0.77 -4.45 12.61
N LEU A 159 -0.97 -3.25 12.05
CA LEU A 159 -1.06 -3.04 10.60
C LEU A 159 0.33 -2.95 9.94
N GLU A 160 1.40 -2.80 10.72
CA GLU A 160 2.78 -2.76 10.22
C GLU A 160 3.27 -4.15 9.81
N PHE A 161 2.87 -5.18 10.56
CA PHE A 161 3.13 -6.59 10.26
C PHE A 161 1.80 -7.32 10.01
N PRO A 162 1.16 -7.05 8.87
CA PRO A 162 -0.19 -7.52 8.58
C PRO A 162 -0.22 -9.05 8.52
N THR A 163 -1.24 -9.64 9.13
CA THR A 163 -1.43 -11.10 9.15
C THR A 163 -2.86 -11.50 8.77
N HIS A 164 -3.86 -10.63 8.92
CA HIS A 164 -5.23 -10.93 8.49
C HIS A 164 -5.42 -10.72 6.99
N GLY A 165 -6.46 -11.34 6.43
CA GLY A 165 -6.75 -11.28 5.00
C GLY A 165 -6.91 -9.85 4.46
N ILE A 166 -7.68 -9.00 5.15
CA ILE A 166 -7.90 -7.60 4.74
C ILE A 166 -6.59 -6.79 4.79
N ASP A 167 -5.86 -6.86 5.89
CA ASP A 167 -4.60 -6.12 6.09
C ASP A 167 -3.55 -6.51 5.04
N GLN A 168 -3.51 -7.79 4.70
CA GLN A 168 -2.64 -8.36 3.69
C GLN A 168 -2.91 -7.77 2.29
N ILE A 169 -4.17 -7.53 1.92
CA ILE A 169 -4.49 -6.83 0.67
C ILE A 169 -3.96 -5.39 0.71
N ILE A 170 -4.18 -4.67 1.82
CA ILE A 170 -3.67 -3.29 1.98
C ILE A 170 -2.15 -3.26 1.82
N TRP A 171 -1.44 -4.18 2.45
CA TRP A 171 0.01 -4.27 2.35
C TRP A 171 0.50 -4.59 0.94
N ILE A 172 -0.19 -5.46 0.21
CA ILE A 172 0.11 -5.69 -1.19
C ILE A 172 -0.05 -4.41 -2.00
N LEU A 173 -1.14 -3.65 -1.78
CA LEU A 173 -1.37 -2.40 -2.46
C LEU A 173 -0.33 -1.32 -2.12
N GLU A 174 0.17 -1.28 -0.88
CA GLU A 174 1.21 -0.34 -0.46
C GLU A 174 2.62 -0.74 -0.95
N ALA A 175 2.99 -2.00 -0.79
CA ALA A 175 4.38 -2.44 -0.96
C ALA A 175 4.63 -3.19 -2.27
N ILE A 176 3.81 -4.20 -2.58
CA ILE A 176 4.07 -5.15 -3.68
C ILE A 176 3.62 -4.59 -5.03
N ILE A 177 2.46 -3.94 -5.08
CA ILE A 177 1.91 -3.41 -6.32
C ILE A 177 2.82 -2.32 -6.92
N PRO A 178 3.20 -1.26 -6.19
CA PRO A 178 4.01 -0.19 -6.76
C PRO A 178 5.43 -0.64 -7.15
N SER A 179 5.92 -1.76 -6.60
CA SER A 179 7.28 -2.25 -6.84
C SER A 179 7.31 -3.45 -7.80
N LEU A 180 7.27 -4.67 -7.26
CA LEU A 180 7.49 -5.92 -7.99
C LEU A 180 6.40 -6.18 -9.02
N PHE A 181 5.14 -5.91 -8.69
CA PHE A 181 4.02 -6.17 -9.60
C PHE A 181 4.12 -5.33 -10.88
N VAL A 182 4.39 -4.03 -10.74
CA VAL A 182 4.52 -3.12 -11.87
C VAL A 182 5.67 -3.52 -12.81
N ILE A 183 6.82 -3.91 -12.25
CA ILE A 183 7.96 -4.40 -13.05
C ILE A 183 7.56 -5.66 -13.82
N ALA A 184 6.89 -6.61 -13.15
CA ALA A 184 6.45 -7.84 -13.78
C ALA A 184 5.44 -7.59 -14.91
N ILE A 185 4.41 -6.78 -14.69
CA ILE A 185 3.43 -6.50 -15.75
C ILE A 185 4.07 -5.75 -16.91
N ILE A 186 5.00 -4.82 -16.69
CA ILE A 186 5.73 -4.14 -17.77
C ILE A 186 6.49 -5.15 -18.62
N PHE A 187 7.18 -6.08 -17.98
CA PHE A 187 7.91 -7.12 -18.68
C PHE A 187 6.97 -8.00 -19.52
N MET A 188 5.86 -8.45 -18.95
CA MET A 188 4.90 -9.32 -19.63
C MET A 188 4.16 -8.60 -20.76
N LEU A 189 3.75 -7.35 -20.55
CA LEU A 189 3.14 -6.50 -21.58
C LEU A 189 4.12 -6.21 -22.72
N THR A 190 5.40 -6.02 -22.41
CA THR A 190 6.45 -5.87 -23.43
C THR A 190 6.53 -7.13 -24.29
N GLN A 191 6.50 -8.32 -23.69
CA GLN A 191 6.46 -9.57 -24.47
C GLN A 191 5.20 -9.64 -25.34
N LEU A 192 4.04 -9.30 -24.78
CA LEU A 192 2.77 -9.35 -25.50
C LEU A 192 2.76 -8.40 -26.71
N PHE A 193 3.19 -7.16 -26.53
CA PHE A 193 3.05 -6.10 -27.54
C PHE A 193 4.23 -6.01 -28.50
N ALA A 194 5.46 -6.13 -28.03
CA ALA A 194 6.62 -6.00 -28.89
C ALA A 194 6.87 -7.24 -29.77
N GLU A 195 6.31 -8.41 -29.43
CA GLU A 195 6.49 -9.62 -30.24
C GLU A 195 5.71 -9.60 -31.57
N ARG A 196 4.77 -8.66 -31.74
CA ARG A 196 4.17 -8.33 -33.04
C ARG A 196 5.22 -7.86 -34.05
N TYR A 197 6.35 -7.30 -33.59
CA TYR A 197 7.38 -6.76 -34.45
C TYR A 197 8.55 -7.73 -34.56
N GLN A 198 8.72 -8.32 -35.74
CA GLN A 198 9.88 -9.17 -36.06
C GLN A 198 10.75 -8.41 -37.06
N ASN A 199 12.03 -8.19 -36.74
CA ASN A 199 12.95 -7.41 -37.57
C ASN A 199 12.39 -6.02 -37.94
N HIS A 200 11.71 -5.34 -37.01
CA HIS A 200 11.02 -4.04 -37.21
C HIS A 200 9.81 -4.08 -38.14
N LEU A 201 9.49 -5.24 -38.70
CA LEU A 201 8.32 -5.45 -39.53
C LEU A 201 7.15 -5.87 -38.64
N ASP A 202 6.04 -5.20 -38.87
CA ASP A 202 4.78 -5.46 -38.19
C ASP A 202 4.14 -6.73 -38.78
N THR A 203 4.27 -7.84 -38.06
CA THR A 203 3.71 -9.15 -38.46
C THR A 203 2.19 -9.18 -38.38
N ALA A 204 1.53 -8.21 -37.75
CA ALA A 204 0.07 -8.16 -37.74
C ALA A 204 -0.52 -7.96 -39.15
N GLN A 205 0.30 -7.50 -40.10
CA GLN A 205 -0.05 -7.38 -41.51
C GLN A 205 -0.26 -8.74 -42.20
N LEU A 206 0.30 -9.81 -41.64
CA LEU A 206 0.16 -11.16 -42.17
C LEU A 206 -1.14 -11.83 -41.72
N TYR A 207 -1.81 -11.28 -40.69
CA TYR A 207 -3.09 -11.80 -40.25
C TYR A 207 -4.25 -11.22 -41.06
N PRO A 208 -5.33 -11.99 -41.28
CA PRO A 208 -6.52 -11.53 -42.00
C PRO A 208 -7.41 -10.60 -41.14
N PHE A 209 -6.80 -9.70 -40.35
CA PHE A 209 -7.50 -8.79 -39.45
C PHE A 209 -7.07 -7.34 -39.70
N SER A 210 -7.95 -6.37 -39.42
CA SER A 210 -7.56 -4.97 -39.45
C SER A 210 -6.59 -4.66 -38.30
N LYS A 211 -5.67 -3.72 -38.52
CA LYS A 211 -4.73 -3.25 -37.49
C LYS A 211 -5.44 -2.73 -36.24
N VAL A 212 -6.57 -2.04 -36.43
CA VAL A 212 -7.42 -1.53 -35.35
C VAL A 212 -8.03 -2.69 -34.54
N ALA A 213 -8.57 -3.71 -35.21
CA ALA A 213 -9.12 -4.88 -34.52
C ALA A 213 -8.04 -5.64 -33.75
N PHE A 214 -6.83 -5.76 -34.31
CA PHE A 214 -5.68 -6.33 -33.61
C PHE A 214 -5.30 -5.51 -32.38
N ALA A 215 -5.21 -4.18 -32.51
CA ALA A 215 -4.89 -3.28 -31.40
C ALA A 215 -5.90 -3.38 -30.25
N VAL A 216 -7.20 -3.31 -30.55
CA VAL A 216 -8.27 -3.47 -29.55
C VAL A 216 -8.20 -4.83 -28.88
N SER A 217 -8.03 -5.92 -29.65
CA SER A 217 -7.85 -7.25 -29.07
C SER A 217 -6.60 -7.37 -28.20
N SER A 218 -5.49 -6.74 -28.61
CA SER A 218 -4.23 -6.74 -27.88
C SER A 218 -4.35 -5.99 -26.54
N LEU A 219 -4.93 -4.79 -26.55
CA LEU A 219 -5.20 -4.01 -25.35
C LEU A 219 -6.15 -4.75 -24.41
N GLY A 220 -7.25 -5.32 -24.93
CA GLY A 220 -8.19 -6.10 -24.13
C GLY A 220 -7.56 -7.33 -23.48
N VAL A 221 -6.67 -8.04 -24.19
CA VAL A 221 -5.89 -9.14 -23.62
C VAL A 221 -4.90 -8.64 -22.58
N GLY A 222 -4.23 -7.51 -22.81
CA GLY A 222 -3.34 -6.88 -21.84
C GLY A 222 -4.05 -6.50 -20.54
N VAL A 223 -5.18 -5.81 -20.62
CA VAL A 223 -6.01 -5.46 -19.46
C VAL A 223 -6.52 -6.72 -18.76
N GLY A 224 -7.11 -7.66 -19.50
CA GLY A 224 -7.61 -8.91 -18.92
C GLY A 224 -6.52 -9.70 -18.20
N TYR A 225 -5.31 -9.73 -18.76
CA TYR A 225 -4.18 -10.40 -18.15
C TYR A 225 -3.73 -9.75 -16.84
N VAL A 226 -3.52 -8.42 -16.84
CA VAL A 226 -3.16 -7.69 -15.61
C VAL A 226 -4.26 -7.83 -14.55
N THR A 227 -5.52 -7.81 -14.96
CA THR A 227 -6.68 -8.01 -14.07
C THR A 227 -6.63 -9.38 -13.38
N VAL A 228 -6.43 -10.46 -14.14
CA VAL A 228 -6.37 -11.82 -13.59
C VAL A 228 -5.19 -11.97 -12.63
N LEU A 229 -4.02 -11.40 -12.95
CA LEU A 229 -2.87 -11.43 -12.05
C LEU A 229 -3.12 -10.63 -10.77
N PHE A 230 -3.72 -9.45 -10.89
CA PHE A 230 -4.04 -8.62 -9.74
C PHE A 230 -5.03 -9.30 -8.80
N ILE A 231 -6.15 -9.81 -9.33
CA ILE A 231 -7.13 -10.59 -8.57
C ILE A 231 -6.49 -11.85 -8.00
N GLY A 232 -5.63 -12.55 -8.76
CA GLY A 232 -4.97 -13.76 -8.31
C GLY A 232 -4.06 -13.52 -7.12
N ILE A 233 -3.25 -12.46 -7.14
CA ILE A 233 -2.35 -12.09 -6.05
C ILE A 233 -3.12 -11.58 -4.83
N SER A 234 -4.08 -10.67 -5.03
CA SER A 234 -4.92 -10.16 -3.93
C SER A 234 -5.75 -11.29 -3.30
N GLY A 235 -6.34 -12.15 -4.12
CA GLY A 235 -7.11 -13.31 -3.66
C GLY A 235 -6.26 -14.34 -2.94
N PHE A 236 -5.07 -14.67 -3.44
CA PHE A 236 -4.15 -15.57 -2.76
C PHE A 236 -3.73 -15.02 -1.39
N SER A 237 -3.31 -13.76 -1.34
CA SER A 237 -2.90 -13.10 -0.10
C SER A 237 -4.02 -12.99 0.92
N PHE A 238 -5.21 -12.62 0.45
CA PHE A 238 -6.42 -12.61 1.26
C PHE A 238 -6.72 -13.99 1.87
N LEU A 239 -6.65 -15.06 1.05
CA LEU A 239 -6.89 -16.43 1.51
C LEU A 239 -5.86 -16.89 2.54
N VAL A 240 -4.56 -16.67 2.28
CA VAL A 240 -3.49 -17.06 3.22
C VAL A 240 -3.67 -16.36 4.56
N GLY A 241 -3.87 -15.04 4.58
CA GLY A 241 -4.10 -14.29 5.82
C GLY A 241 -5.38 -14.73 6.53
N SER A 242 -6.45 -14.95 5.78
CA SER A 242 -7.73 -15.41 6.33
C SER A 242 -7.66 -16.79 6.98
N LEU A 243 -6.91 -17.72 6.40
CA LEU A 243 -6.78 -19.09 6.91
C LEU A 243 -5.93 -19.17 8.19
N ILE A 244 -5.00 -18.25 8.38
CA ILE A 244 -4.01 -18.30 9.47
C ILE A 244 -4.40 -17.40 10.63
N SER A 245 -4.82 -16.17 10.36
CA SER A 245 -5.13 -15.17 11.39
C SER A 245 -6.59 -14.72 11.38
N GLY A 246 -7.36 -15.12 10.36
CA GLY A 246 -8.76 -14.72 10.19
C GLY A 246 -8.93 -13.59 9.17
N PHE A 247 -10.18 -13.31 8.83
CA PHE A 247 -10.55 -12.35 7.78
C PHE A 247 -10.02 -10.94 8.04
N GLY A 248 -9.97 -10.52 9.32
CA GLY A 248 -9.86 -9.11 9.70
C GLY A 248 -11.23 -8.43 9.70
N GLN A 249 -11.25 -7.13 9.98
CA GLN A 249 -12.50 -6.35 10.01
C GLN A 249 -12.44 -5.13 9.11
N LEU A 250 -13.54 -4.84 8.41
CA LEU A 250 -13.62 -3.72 7.47
C LEU A 250 -13.74 -2.35 8.16
N ASP A 251 -14.24 -2.34 9.39
CA ASP A 251 -14.29 -1.19 10.29
C ASP A 251 -13.06 -1.06 11.18
N TYR A 252 -12.02 -1.87 10.94
CA TYR A 252 -10.78 -1.78 11.69
C TYR A 252 -10.18 -0.36 11.60
N PRO A 253 -9.75 0.24 12.72
CA PRO A 253 -9.18 1.58 12.77
C PRO A 253 -7.97 1.75 11.85
N TYR A 254 -8.02 2.75 10.97
CA TYR A 254 -6.95 3.07 10.04
C TYR A 254 -6.65 4.59 10.06
N PRO A 255 -5.38 5.00 10.21
CA PRO A 255 -5.03 6.41 10.32
C PRO A 255 -5.14 7.15 8.97
N ILE A 256 -5.86 8.27 8.98
CA ILE A 256 -6.05 9.17 7.83
C ILE A 256 -5.46 10.54 8.20
N TYR A 257 -4.51 10.99 7.39
CA TYR A 257 -3.72 12.20 7.57
C TYR A 257 -4.33 13.34 6.75
N SER A 258 -4.60 14.47 7.41
CA SER A 258 -5.05 15.69 6.74
C SER A 258 -3.87 16.65 6.54
N LEU A 259 -3.57 17.01 5.29
CA LEU A 259 -2.57 18.06 5.01
C LEU A 259 -3.08 19.45 5.44
N VAL A 260 -4.39 19.70 5.31
CA VAL A 260 -5.01 21.01 5.60
C VAL A 260 -5.01 21.31 7.09
N ASN A 261 -5.36 20.32 7.91
CA ASN A 261 -5.52 20.52 9.35
C ASN A 261 -4.27 20.12 10.16
N GLN A 262 -3.27 19.50 9.52
CA GLN A 262 -2.11 18.88 10.19
C GLN A 262 -2.50 17.90 11.30
N GLU A 263 -3.63 17.22 11.12
CA GLU A 263 -4.22 16.32 12.10
C GLU A 263 -4.30 14.89 11.56
N VAL A 264 -4.30 13.93 12.49
CA VAL A 264 -4.64 12.54 12.19
C VAL A 264 -6.05 12.26 12.67
N THR A 265 -6.86 11.72 11.77
CA THR A 265 -8.18 11.18 12.07
C THR A 265 -8.14 9.67 11.92
N ILE A 266 -9.07 8.96 12.57
CA ILE A 266 -9.17 7.51 12.47
C ILE A 266 -10.42 7.18 11.68
N GLY A 267 -10.20 6.66 10.47
CA GLY A 267 -11.24 6.12 9.62
C GLY A 267 -11.30 4.61 9.69
N LYS A 268 -12.14 4.02 8.84
CA LYS A 268 -12.23 2.57 8.69
C LYS A 268 -11.31 2.10 7.57
N ILE A 269 -10.69 0.94 7.72
CA ILE A 269 -9.80 0.38 6.68
C ILE A 269 -10.51 0.21 5.33
N GLN A 270 -11.82 -0.07 5.31
CA GLN A 270 -12.61 -0.16 4.07
C GLN A 270 -12.65 1.14 3.26
N ASP A 271 -12.60 2.30 3.93
CA ASP A 271 -12.69 3.63 3.31
C ASP A 271 -11.41 3.93 2.50
N VAL A 272 -10.34 3.21 2.79
CA VAL A 272 -9.08 3.24 2.04
C VAL A 272 -8.99 2.07 1.08
N LEU A 273 -9.39 0.86 1.48
CA LEU A 273 -9.24 -0.38 0.71
C LEU A 273 -9.96 -0.35 -0.64
N PHE A 274 -11.28 -0.18 -0.65
CA PHE A 274 -12.06 -0.30 -1.89
C PHE A 274 -11.73 0.82 -2.89
N PRO A 275 -11.59 2.08 -2.46
CA PRO A 275 -11.10 3.13 -3.35
C PRO A 275 -9.68 2.81 -3.88
N SER A 276 -8.79 2.28 -3.04
CA SER A 276 -7.43 1.92 -3.48
C SER A 276 -7.43 0.87 -4.59
N LEU A 277 -8.23 -0.19 -4.44
CA LEU A 277 -8.41 -1.21 -5.46
C LEU A 277 -8.86 -0.61 -6.81
N LEU A 278 -9.80 0.35 -6.78
CA LEU A 278 -10.31 0.99 -7.99
C LEU A 278 -9.24 1.87 -8.67
N LEU A 279 -8.57 2.75 -7.92
CA LEU A 279 -7.52 3.62 -8.49
C LEU A 279 -6.38 2.80 -9.08
N THR A 280 -5.93 1.77 -8.35
CA THR A 280 -4.88 0.87 -8.81
C THR A 280 -5.29 0.16 -10.09
N PHE A 281 -6.52 -0.33 -10.19
CA PHE A 281 -7.04 -0.96 -11.39
C PHE A 281 -7.07 0.00 -12.59
N LEU A 282 -7.54 1.23 -12.40
CA LEU A 282 -7.54 2.25 -13.45
C LEU A 282 -6.12 2.60 -13.90
N ALA A 283 -5.16 2.72 -12.97
CA ALA A 283 -3.76 2.96 -13.28
C ALA A 283 -3.15 1.81 -14.11
N PHE A 284 -3.55 0.55 -13.88
CA PHE A 284 -3.12 -0.56 -14.73
C PHE A 284 -3.59 -0.44 -16.17
N ILE A 285 -4.81 0.04 -16.42
CA ILE A 285 -5.29 0.26 -17.79
C ILE A 285 -4.40 1.29 -18.50
N VAL A 286 -4.07 2.39 -17.83
CA VAL A 286 -3.15 3.40 -18.37
C VAL A 286 -1.77 2.79 -18.67
N ILE A 287 -1.23 1.94 -17.80
CA ILE A 287 0.04 1.24 -18.03
C ILE A 287 -0.04 0.36 -19.29
N VAL A 288 -1.12 -0.39 -19.45
CA VAL A 288 -1.33 -1.24 -20.63
C VAL A 288 -1.27 -0.41 -21.91
N GLU A 289 -1.95 0.74 -21.96
CA GLU A 289 -1.98 1.63 -23.12
C GLU A 289 -0.63 2.31 -23.38
N VAL A 290 0.05 2.76 -22.33
CA VAL A 290 1.38 3.39 -22.44
C VAL A 290 2.42 2.40 -22.96
N VAL A 291 2.48 1.17 -22.41
CA VAL A 291 3.41 0.15 -22.89
C VAL A 291 3.09 -0.24 -24.34
N TYR A 292 1.80 -0.29 -24.72
CA TYR A 292 1.40 -0.51 -26.10
C TYR A 292 1.92 0.59 -27.03
N LEU A 293 1.77 1.87 -26.65
CA LEU A 293 2.26 3.00 -27.44
C LEU A 293 3.78 2.98 -27.60
N ILE A 294 4.51 2.71 -26.52
CA ILE A 294 5.97 2.55 -26.58
C ILE A 294 6.33 1.39 -27.54
N ALA A 295 5.64 0.25 -27.46
CA ALA A 295 5.83 -0.87 -28.38
C ALA A 295 5.60 -0.48 -29.84
N TYR A 296 4.56 0.33 -30.10
CA TYR A 296 4.22 0.80 -31.44
C TYR A 296 5.34 1.64 -32.08
N PHE A 297 5.95 2.55 -31.31
CA PHE A 297 7.01 3.43 -31.82
C PHE A 297 8.36 2.73 -31.96
N PHE A 298 8.77 1.96 -30.95
CA PHE A 298 10.12 1.39 -30.89
C PHE A 298 10.24 0.03 -31.59
N LYS A 299 9.17 -0.76 -31.67
CA LYS A 299 9.08 -2.02 -32.43
C LYS A 299 10.14 -3.08 -32.08
N GLN A 300 10.76 -2.97 -30.92
CA GLN A 300 11.78 -3.88 -30.42
C GLN A 300 11.58 -4.14 -28.92
N LYS A 301 11.76 -5.39 -28.49
CA LYS A 301 11.51 -5.78 -27.08
C LYS A 301 12.37 -5.01 -26.08
N MET A 302 13.68 -4.90 -26.34
CA MET A 302 14.61 -4.30 -25.38
C MET A 302 14.35 -2.80 -25.15
N PRO A 303 14.30 -1.94 -26.18
CA PRO A 303 13.96 -0.52 -25.99
C PRO A 303 12.61 -0.31 -25.30
N VAL A 304 11.60 -1.11 -25.66
CA VAL A 304 10.26 -1.02 -25.06
C VAL A 304 10.30 -1.32 -23.58
N LEU A 305 11.00 -2.38 -23.17
CA LEU A 305 11.17 -2.74 -21.77
C LEU A 305 11.87 -1.62 -21.00
N PHE A 306 13.03 -1.16 -21.48
CA PHE A 306 13.81 -0.13 -20.78
C PHE A 306 13.05 1.20 -20.65
N LEU A 307 12.42 1.66 -21.72
CA LEU A 307 11.67 2.92 -21.70
C LEU A 307 10.40 2.84 -20.87
N SER A 308 9.73 1.68 -20.86
CA SER A 308 8.57 1.47 -19.99
C SER A 308 8.98 1.46 -18.53
N LEU A 309 10.09 0.81 -18.17
CA LEU A 309 10.62 0.81 -16.81
C LEU A 309 11.03 2.22 -16.36
N ILE A 310 11.82 2.94 -17.16
CA ILE A 310 12.23 4.32 -16.82
C ILE A 310 11.01 5.26 -16.75
N GLY A 311 10.11 5.19 -17.73
CA GLY A 311 8.96 6.08 -17.81
C GLY A 311 7.89 5.81 -16.76
N ILE A 312 7.66 4.55 -16.38
CA ILE A 312 6.61 4.18 -15.42
C ILE A 312 7.19 4.10 -14.02
N VAL A 313 8.16 3.20 -13.80
CA VAL A 313 8.77 2.95 -12.49
C VAL A 313 9.62 4.16 -12.05
N GLY A 314 10.37 4.75 -12.98
CA GLY A 314 11.16 5.96 -12.68
C GLY A 314 10.30 7.15 -12.27
N LEU A 315 9.15 7.38 -12.89
CA LEU A 315 8.22 8.43 -12.45
C LEU A 315 7.52 8.07 -11.14
N LEU A 316 7.15 6.81 -10.94
CA LEU A 316 6.48 6.33 -9.73
C LEU A 316 7.31 6.54 -8.46
N PHE A 317 8.61 6.26 -8.51
CA PHE A 317 9.52 6.47 -7.37
C PHE A 317 10.18 7.85 -7.38
N GLY A 318 10.40 8.43 -8.56
CA GLY A 318 11.03 9.75 -8.71
C GLY A 318 10.29 10.87 -7.99
N ILE A 319 8.97 10.74 -7.80
CA ILE A 319 8.18 11.73 -7.04
C ILE A 319 8.60 11.85 -5.57
N GLN A 320 9.25 10.85 -4.97
CA GLN A 320 9.68 10.98 -3.57
C GLN A 320 10.92 11.88 -3.43
N THR A 321 11.76 11.94 -4.48
CA THR A 321 13.08 12.56 -4.41
C THR A 321 13.18 13.85 -5.24
N ILE A 322 12.41 13.95 -6.32
CA ILE A 322 12.55 15.04 -7.32
C ILE A 322 11.45 16.08 -7.09
N GLN A 323 11.80 17.22 -6.50
CA GLN A 323 10.86 18.27 -6.13
C GLN A 323 9.98 18.79 -7.29
N PRO A 324 10.47 18.97 -8.53
CA PRO A 324 9.60 19.29 -9.66
C PRO A 324 8.51 18.23 -9.91
N LEU A 325 8.85 16.94 -9.78
CA LEU A 325 7.89 15.85 -9.93
C LEU A 325 6.87 15.82 -8.79
N GLN A 326 7.26 16.17 -7.57
CA GLN A 326 6.34 16.29 -6.42
C GLN A 326 5.19 17.23 -6.70
N LYS A 327 5.48 18.42 -7.27
CA LYS A 327 4.46 19.44 -7.57
C LYS A 327 3.41 18.97 -8.58
N ILE A 328 3.82 18.18 -9.57
CA ILE A 328 2.94 17.66 -10.62
C ILE A 328 2.50 16.21 -10.38
N ALA A 329 2.80 15.63 -9.21
CA ALA A 329 2.55 14.20 -8.94
C ALA A 329 1.08 13.81 -9.13
N HIS A 330 0.15 14.73 -8.86
CA HIS A 330 -1.29 14.53 -9.09
C HIS A 330 -1.68 14.36 -10.57
N LEU A 331 -0.82 14.74 -11.52
CA LEU A 331 -0.99 14.57 -12.97
C LEU A 331 -0.27 13.34 -13.52
N ILE A 332 0.58 12.68 -12.72
CA ILE A 332 1.30 11.49 -13.14
C ILE A 332 0.40 10.29 -12.86
N PRO A 333 -0.13 9.58 -13.89
CA PRO A 333 -1.10 8.50 -13.69
C PRO A 333 -0.53 7.35 -12.87
N PHE A 334 0.78 7.12 -12.95
CA PHE A 334 1.44 6.03 -12.24
C PHE A 334 1.50 6.27 -10.74
N THR A 335 1.49 7.52 -10.27
CA THR A 335 1.47 7.85 -8.83
C THR A 335 0.27 7.20 -8.12
N TYR A 336 -0.84 7.01 -8.82
CA TYR A 336 -2.04 6.37 -8.30
C TYR A 336 -1.90 4.85 -8.06
N LEU A 337 -0.77 4.22 -8.41
CA LEU A 337 -0.43 2.88 -7.93
C LEU A 337 -0.16 2.88 -6.42
N ARG A 338 0.27 4.02 -5.84
CA ARG A 338 0.42 4.22 -4.39
C ARG A 338 -0.91 4.68 -3.77
N SER A 339 -2.01 4.07 -4.19
CA SER A 339 -3.37 4.52 -3.89
C SER A 339 -3.69 4.55 -2.40
N VAL A 340 -3.23 3.56 -1.63
CA VAL A 340 -3.42 3.51 -0.17
C VAL A 340 -2.75 4.72 0.50
N GLU A 341 -1.54 5.09 0.09
CA GLU A 341 -0.83 6.24 0.64
C GLU A 341 -1.45 7.58 0.25
N ILE A 342 -2.11 7.63 -0.92
CA ILE A 342 -2.89 8.79 -1.36
C ILE A 342 -4.16 8.94 -0.54
N LEU A 343 -4.92 7.87 -0.40
CA LEU A 343 -6.22 7.85 0.29
C LEU A 343 -6.09 8.02 1.80
N SER A 344 -5.03 7.47 2.38
CA SER A 344 -4.66 7.74 3.78
C SER A 344 -4.08 9.14 3.98
N GLY A 345 -3.76 9.89 2.93
CA GLY A 345 -3.15 11.22 3.02
C GLY A 345 -1.67 11.22 3.40
N ARG A 346 -1.04 10.05 3.59
CA ARG A 346 0.40 9.94 3.90
C ARG A 346 1.27 10.52 2.79
N LEU A 347 1.06 10.10 1.54
CA LEU A 347 1.85 10.57 0.41
C LEU A 347 1.60 12.06 0.12
N PRO A 348 0.35 12.55 0.01
CA PRO A 348 0.05 13.97 -0.18
C PRO A 348 0.69 14.86 0.89
N LYS A 349 0.70 14.39 2.15
CA LYS A 349 1.41 15.07 3.24
C LYS A 349 2.92 15.06 3.06
N GLN A 350 3.50 13.92 2.71
CA GLN A 350 4.95 13.74 2.53
C GLN A 350 5.53 14.65 1.44
N ILE A 351 4.81 14.84 0.32
CA ILE A 351 5.28 15.64 -0.82
C ILE A 351 4.64 17.03 -0.91
N ASP A 352 3.88 17.41 0.11
CA ASP A 352 3.15 18.68 0.19
C ASP A 352 2.31 18.99 -1.07
N ASN A 353 1.41 18.07 -1.43
CA ASN A 353 0.57 18.19 -2.63
C ASN A 353 -0.90 17.84 -2.35
N VAL A 354 -1.70 18.84 -1.96
CA VAL A 354 -3.16 18.70 -1.69
C VAL A 354 -3.96 18.17 -2.88
N ASN A 355 -3.50 18.41 -4.11
CA ASN A 355 -4.21 18.00 -5.32
C ASN A 355 -4.06 16.50 -5.60
N LEU A 356 -3.09 15.84 -4.95
CA LEU A 356 -2.94 14.40 -5.03
C LEU A 356 -3.96 13.75 -4.09
N ASN A 357 -5.14 13.43 -4.61
CA ASN A 357 -6.24 12.86 -3.82
C ASN A 357 -7.14 11.95 -4.68
N TRP A 358 -8.11 11.31 -4.01
CA TRP A 358 -9.09 10.42 -4.64
C TRP A 358 -9.82 11.06 -5.82
N SER A 359 -10.36 12.28 -5.62
CA SER A 359 -11.16 12.96 -6.64
C SER A 359 -10.35 13.24 -7.89
N MET A 360 -9.10 13.67 -7.72
CA MET A 360 -8.20 13.93 -8.85
C MET A 360 -7.89 12.65 -9.62
N GLY A 361 -7.65 11.53 -8.93
CA GLY A 361 -7.44 10.22 -9.56
C GLY A 361 -8.64 9.72 -10.36
N MET A 362 -9.84 9.89 -9.80
CA MET A 362 -11.10 9.50 -10.45
C MET A 362 -11.44 10.34 -11.69
N VAL A 363 -10.88 11.54 -11.82
CA VAL A 363 -11.01 12.37 -13.03
C VAL A 363 -9.88 12.06 -14.01
N LEU A 364 -8.64 12.12 -13.55
CA LEU A 364 -7.46 12.02 -14.40
C LEU A 364 -7.36 10.65 -15.10
N LEU A 365 -7.49 9.55 -14.35
CA LEU A 365 -7.24 8.21 -14.90
C LEU A 365 -8.24 7.87 -16.01
N PRO A 366 -9.57 8.01 -15.83
CA PRO A 366 -10.52 7.76 -16.92
C PRO A 366 -10.32 8.69 -18.12
N CYS A 367 -10.03 9.97 -17.90
CA CYS A 367 -9.75 10.91 -18.99
C CYS A 367 -8.52 10.47 -19.81
N LEU A 368 -7.43 10.06 -19.14
CA LEU A 368 -6.24 9.57 -19.81
C LEU A 368 -6.49 8.25 -20.55
N ILE A 369 -7.22 7.31 -19.96
CA ILE A 369 -7.60 6.05 -20.63
C ILE A 369 -8.32 6.35 -21.94
N ILE A 370 -9.35 7.20 -21.90
CA ILE A 370 -10.11 7.55 -23.11
C ILE A 370 -9.21 8.24 -24.15
N LEU A 371 -8.39 9.20 -23.72
CA LEU A 371 -7.50 9.95 -24.61
C LEU A 371 -6.47 9.04 -25.28
N LEU A 372 -5.81 8.17 -24.51
CA LEU A 372 -4.81 7.23 -25.01
C LEU A 372 -5.43 6.19 -25.93
N LEU A 373 -6.58 5.61 -25.56
CA LEU A 373 -7.32 4.68 -26.40
C LEU A 373 -7.66 5.30 -27.76
N VAL A 374 -8.27 6.50 -27.77
CA VAL A 374 -8.60 7.21 -29.01
C VAL A 374 -7.35 7.50 -29.85
N GLY A 375 -6.26 7.93 -29.20
CA GLY A 375 -4.97 8.15 -29.85
C GLY A 375 -4.41 6.89 -30.52
N ILE A 376 -4.43 5.75 -29.81
CA ILE A 376 -3.99 4.45 -30.35
C ILE A 376 -4.83 4.06 -31.57
N LEU A 377 -6.16 4.15 -31.47
CA LEU A 377 -7.06 3.80 -32.58
C LEU A 377 -6.83 4.69 -33.81
N PHE A 378 -6.61 5.99 -33.59
CA PHE A 378 -6.30 6.93 -34.67
C PHE A 378 -5.00 6.57 -35.39
N ILE A 379 -3.93 6.31 -34.64
CA ILE A 379 -2.61 5.98 -35.18
C ILE A 379 -2.65 4.65 -35.97
N GLU A 380 -3.31 3.62 -35.45
CA GLU A 380 -3.44 2.33 -36.14
C GLU A 380 -4.30 2.42 -37.40
N ARG A 381 -5.36 3.25 -37.38
CA ARG A 381 -6.20 3.50 -38.55
C ARG A 381 -5.41 4.26 -39.62
N TRP A 382 -4.70 5.33 -39.26
CA TRP A 382 -3.90 6.13 -40.20
C TRP A 382 -2.80 5.28 -40.85
N GLY A 383 -2.10 4.47 -40.06
CA GLY A 383 -1.08 3.54 -40.54
C GLY A 383 -1.61 2.47 -41.50
N SER A 384 -2.93 2.23 -41.53
CA SER A 384 -3.59 1.35 -42.51
C SER A 384 -3.97 2.07 -43.81
N SER A 385 -4.42 3.34 -43.73
CA SER A 385 -4.91 4.11 -44.88
C SER A 385 -3.79 4.51 -45.84
N ARG A 386 -2.67 5.02 -45.29
CA ARG A 386 -1.52 5.50 -46.08
C ARG A 386 -0.90 4.43 -46.98
N LYS A 387 -1.06 3.14 -46.63
CA LYS A 387 -0.56 2.02 -47.45
C LYS A 387 -1.55 1.56 -48.52
N LYS A 388 -2.88 1.63 -48.28
CA LYS A 388 -3.88 1.34 -49.31
C LYS A 388 -3.77 2.32 -50.49
N GLU A 389 -3.51 3.59 -50.21
CA GLU A 389 -3.27 4.60 -51.26
C GLU A 389 -2.00 4.33 -52.08
N VAL A 390 -0.93 3.81 -51.46
CA VAL A 390 0.30 3.45 -52.18
C VAL A 390 0.07 2.20 -53.03
N PHE A 391 -0.63 1.19 -52.51
CA PHE A 391 -0.90 -0.05 -53.26
C PHE A 391 -1.91 0.13 -54.40
N ASN A 392 -2.80 1.13 -54.32
CA ASN A 392 -3.73 1.48 -55.40
C ASN A 392 -3.10 2.40 -56.47
N ARG A 393 -1.86 2.88 -56.26
CA ARG A 393 -1.10 3.72 -57.20
C ARG A 393 -0.06 2.95 -58.02
N PHE A 394 0.12 1.67 -57.72
CA PHE A 394 0.87 0.70 -58.53
C PHE A 394 -0.11 -0.33 -59.05
#